data_AF-A0A397J1M8-F1
#
_entry.id   AF-A0A397J1M8-F1
#
_cell.length_a   1.000
_cell.length_b   1.000
_cell.length_c   1.000
_cell.angle_alpha   90.00
_cell.angle_beta   90.00
_cell.angle_gamma   90.00
#
_symmetry.space_group_name_H-M   'P 1'
#
loop_
_entity.id
_entity.type
_entity.pdbx_description
1 polymer ?
#
loop_
_entity_poly.entity_id
_entity_poly.type
_entity_poly.pdbx_seq_one_letter_code
_entity_poly.pdbx_strand_id
1 'polypeptide(L)'
;MQNVGIEKFKAVVTDNGANLRVVQHITHEKYSYILDLRCMVYAINLIAFDFAEINLIKNLISNCGSIIGFFNNSYAAYRYYKEQLYMMKIKGGEIQFYCKTR
;
A
#
# COMPACT_ATOMS: atom_id res chain seq x y z
N MET A 1 -9.19 -24.26 15.01
CA MET A 1 -9.08 -22.90 15.60
C MET A 1 -9.99 -22.86 16.83
N GLN A 2 -9.47 -22.52 18.01
CA GLN A 2 -10.32 -22.21 19.15
C GLN A 2 -11.06 -20.90 18.87
N ASN A 3 -12.36 -20.84 19.17
CA ASN A 3 -13.13 -19.61 19.04
C ASN A 3 -12.58 -18.59 20.06
N VAL A 4 -12.08 -17.47 19.55
CA VAL A 4 -11.73 -16.31 20.37
C VAL A 4 -13.04 -15.59 20.66
N GLY A 5 -13.48 -15.62 21.92
CA GLY A 5 -14.69 -14.92 22.33
C GLY A 5 -14.53 -13.40 22.22
N ILE A 6 -15.64 -12.71 21.98
CA ILE A 6 -15.67 -11.26 21.73
C ILE A 6 -15.14 -10.44 22.92
N GLU A 7 -15.27 -10.98 24.12
CA GLU A 7 -14.78 -10.42 25.38
C GLU A 7 -13.25 -10.24 25.43
N LYS A 8 -12.52 -10.95 24.57
CA LYS A 8 -11.05 -10.87 24.49
C LYS A 8 -10.56 -9.71 23.62
N PHE A 9 -11.43 -9.11 22.81
CA PHE A 9 -11.08 -7.96 21.99
C PHE A 9 -11.09 -6.69 22.84
N LYS A 10 -10.00 -5.92 22.76
CA LYS A 10 -9.86 -4.63 23.46
C LYS A 10 -9.88 -3.45 22.53
N ALA A 11 -9.48 -3.65 21.27
CA ALA A 11 -9.51 -2.61 20.27
C ALA A 11 -9.73 -3.21 18.87
N VAL A 12 -10.29 -2.39 17.99
CA VAL A 12 -10.41 -2.62 16.55
C VAL A 12 -9.79 -1.43 15.85
N VAL A 13 -8.89 -1.69 14.91
CA VAL A 13 -8.24 -0.65 14.10
C VAL A 13 -8.80 -0.73 12.68
N THR A 14 -9.47 0.32 12.21
CA THR A 14 -10.13 0.34 10.90
C THR A 14 -9.70 1.55 10.07
N ASP A 15 -9.81 1.46 8.74
CA ASP A 15 -9.57 2.60 7.85
C ASP A 15 -10.71 3.63 7.93
N ASN A 16 -10.58 4.77 7.25
CA ASN A 16 -11.55 5.87 7.30
C ASN A 16 -12.69 5.73 6.25
N GLY A 17 -12.99 4.52 5.79
CA GLY A 17 -14.05 4.27 4.83
C GLY A 17 -15.43 4.64 5.38
N ALA A 18 -16.30 5.19 4.52
CA ALA A 18 -17.66 5.60 4.92
C ALA A 18 -18.48 4.45 5.53
N ASN A 19 -18.34 3.25 4.97
CA ASN A 19 -19.00 2.05 5.49
C ASN A 19 -18.45 1.62 6.85
N LEU A 20 -17.14 1.83 7.08
CA LEU A 20 -16.54 1.52 8.37
C LEU A 20 -17.03 2.46 9.47
N ARG A 21 -17.38 3.72 9.17
CA ARG A 21 -18.00 4.60 10.17
C ARG A 21 -19.32 4.05 10.72
N VAL A 22 -20.12 3.42 9.88
CA VAL A 22 -21.37 2.78 10.31
C VAL A 22 -21.07 1.55 11.17
N VAL A 23 -20.10 0.72 10.76
CA VAL A 23 -19.65 -0.44 11.53
C VAL A 23 -19.11 -0.01 12.90
N GLN A 24 -18.27 1.01 12.94
CA GLN A 24 -17.71 1.60 14.16
C GLN A 24 -18.82 2.04 15.12
N HIS A 25 -19.85 2.71 14.61
CA HIS A 25 -21.00 3.13 15.40
C HIS A 25 -21.74 1.92 16.01
N ILE A 26 -22.07 0.92 15.20
CA ILE A 26 -22.75 -0.31 15.66
C ILE A 26 -21.87 -1.07 16.67
N THR A 27 -20.55 -1.16 16.44
CA THR A 27 -19.61 -1.81 17.35
C THR A 27 -19.53 -1.07 18.67
N HIS A 28 -19.50 0.26 18.66
CA HIS A 28 -19.49 1.07 19.87
C HIS A 28 -20.79 0.92 20.68
N GLU A 29 -21.95 0.88 20.01
CA GLU A 29 -23.24 0.65 20.66
C GLU A 29 -23.34 -0.76 21.29
N LYS A 30 -22.87 -1.78 20.57
CA LYS A 30 -23.01 -3.19 21.00
C LYS A 30 -21.90 -3.65 21.96
N TYR A 31 -20.71 -3.07 21.85
CA TYR A 31 -19.50 -3.49 22.55
C TYR A 31 -18.68 -2.25 22.98
N SER A 32 -19.25 -1.42 23.85
CA SER A 32 -18.62 -0.16 24.31
C SER A 32 -17.26 -0.33 24.99
N TYR A 33 -16.90 -1.54 25.41
CA TYR A 33 -15.58 -1.86 25.98
C TYR A 33 -14.48 -2.07 24.92
N ILE A 34 -14.83 -2.17 23.64
CA ILE A 34 -13.89 -2.30 22.53
C ILE A 34 -13.55 -0.89 22.03
N LEU A 35 -12.27 -0.54 22.08
CA LEU A 35 -11.77 0.72 21.57
C LEU A 35 -11.77 0.72 20.04
N ASP A 36 -12.45 1.68 19.44
CA ASP A 36 -12.36 1.93 18.02
C ASP A 36 -11.22 2.92 17.73
N LEU A 37 -10.22 2.45 16.99
CA LEU A 37 -9.03 3.21 16.63
C LEU A 37 -8.99 3.40 15.11
N ARG A 38 -8.64 4.61 14.69
CA ARG A 38 -8.37 4.87 13.27
C ARG A 38 -7.00 4.33 12.89
N CYS A 39 -6.92 3.70 11.72
CA CYS A 39 -5.68 3.20 11.17
C CYS A 39 -4.74 4.36 10.80
N MET A 40 -3.53 4.36 11.36
CA MET A 40 -2.50 5.34 11.03
C MET A 40 -2.03 5.24 9.57
N VAL A 41 -2.22 4.08 8.92
CA VAL A 41 -1.81 3.87 7.52
C VAL A 41 -2.45 4.90 6.59
N TYR A 42 -3.70 5.31 6.84
CA TYR A 42 -4.35 6.35 6.03
C TYR A 42 -3.64 7.70 6.17
N ALA A 43 -3.28 8.09 7.40
CA ALA A 43 -2.53 9.32 7.64
C ALA A 43 -1.13 9.27 7.00
N ILE A 44 -0.44 8.14 7.09
CA ILE A 44 0.85 7.93 6.43
C ILE A 44 0.71 8.02 4.90
N ASN A 45 -0.36 7.45 4.33
CA ASN A 45 -0.63 7.54 2.90
C ASN A 45 -0.89 8.98 2.44
N LEU A 46 -1.61 9.79 3.23
CA LEU A 46 -1.80 11.21 2.94
C LEU A 46 -0.47 11.99 2.98
N ILE A 47 0.35 11.77 4.01
CA ILE A 47 1.68 12.39 4.10
C ILE A 47 2.53 12.01 2.89
N ALA A 48 2.54 10.72 2.52
CA ALA A 48 3.28 10.25 1.36
C ALA A 48 2.74 10.85 0.04
N PHE A 49 1.43 11.02 -0.07
CA PHE A 49 0.80 11.66 -1.23
C PHE A 49 1.20 13.14 -1.34
N ASP A 50 1.20 13.88 -0.23
CA ASP A 50 1.65 15.27 -0.20
C ASP A 50 3.12 15.40 -0.62
N PHE A 51 3.98 14.48 -0.15
CA PHE A 51 5.36 14.40 -0.62
C PHE A 51 5.45 14.10 -2.11
N ALA A 52 4.60 13.21 -2.64
CA ALA A 52 4.60 12.87 -4.06
C ALA A 52 4.21 14.05 -4.97
N GLU A 53 3.47 15.04 -4.46
CA GLU A 53 3.11 16.26 -5.19
C GLU A 53 4.22 17.33 -5.22
N ILE A 54 5.28 17.18 -4.42
CA ILE A 54 6.47 18.04 -4.53
C ILE A 54 7.08 17.83 -5.92
N ASN A 55 7.21 18.90 -6.71
CA ASN A 55 7.66 18.84 -8.12
C ASN A 55 8.91 17.97 -8.34
N LEU A 56 9.90 18.06 -7.43
CA LEU A 56 11.10 17.24 -7.52
C LEU A 56 10.80 15.74 -7.39
N ILE A 57 9.96 15.36 -6.41
CA ILE A 57 9.55 13.97 -6.17
C ILE A 57 8.65 13.49 -7.30
N LYS A 58 7.70 14.33 -7.74
CA LYS A 58 6.84 14.05 -8.89
C LYS A 58 7.63 13.75 -10.16
N ASN A 59 8.64 14.57 -10.45
CA ASN A 59 9.53 14.36 -11.60
C ASN A 59 10.34 13.07 -11.45
N LEU A 60 10.85 12.79 -10.25
CA LEU A 60 11.56 11.54 -9.97
C LEU A 60 10.66 10.32 -10.22
N ILE A 61 9.44 10.32 -9.68
CA ILE A 61 8.46 9.25 -9.88
C ILE A 61 8.12 9.09 -11.36
N SER A 62 7.91 10.19 -12.08
CA SER A 62 7.63 10.19 -13.52
C SER A 62 8.78 9.56 -14.31
N ASN A 63 10.03 9.96 -14.03
CA ASN A 63 11.21 9.42 -14.70
C ASN A 63 11.40 7.93 -14.43
N CYS A 64 11.20 7.49 -13.18
CA CYS A 64 11.17 6.08 -12.84
C CYS A 64 10.09 5.34 -13.63
N GLY A 65 8.89 5.92 -13.73
CA GLY A 65 7.78 5.38 -14.54
C GLY A 65 8.14 5.22 -16.02
N SER A 66 8.84 6.20 -16.61
CA SER A 66 9.33 6.13 -17.99
C SER A 66 10.34 5.01 -18.20
N ILE A 67 11.30 4.83 -17.27
CA ILE A 67 12.29 3.75 -17.33
C ILE A 67 11.60 2.39 -17.22
N ILE A 68 10.69 2.24 -16.26
CA ILE A 68 9.88 1.01 -16.09
C ILE A 68 9.09 0.72 -17.37
N GLY A 69 8.44 1.75 -17.94
CA GLY A 69 7.68 1.63 -19.18
C GLY A 69 8.54 1.19 -20.37
N PHE A 70 9.77 1.70 -20.49
CA PHE A 70 10.70 1.26 -21.54
C PHE A 70 11.01 -0.23 -21.44
N PHE A 71 11.40 -0.72 -20.26
CA PHE A 71 11.73 -2.13 -20.09
C PHE A 71 10.52 -3.04 -20.26
N ASN A 72 9.32 -2.61 -19.86
CA ASN A 72 8.12 -3.44 -19.99
C ASN A 72 7.55 -3.48 -21.42
N ASN A 73 7.68 -2.39 -22.18
CA ASN A 73 7.11 -2.30 -23.53
C ASN A 73 8.06 -2.79 -24.63
N SER A 74 9.35 -2.97 -24.33
CA SER A 74 10.34 -3.50 -25.27
C SER A 74 10.76 -4.91 -24.86
N TYR A 75 10.37 -5.90 -25.66
CA TYR A 75 10.74 -7.30 -25.42
C TYR A 75 12.26 -7.50 -25.34
N ALA A 76 13.02 -6.84 -26.23
CA ALA A 76 14.47 -6.91 -26.23
C ALA A 76 15.07 -6.31 -24.96
N ALA A 77 14.59 -5.14 -24.53
CA ALA A 77 15.07 -4.49 -23.31
C ALA A 77 14.73 -5.31 -22.07
N TYR A 78 13.50 -5.84 -21.98
CA TYR A 78 13.07 -6.69 -20.87
C TYR A 78 13.95 -7.94 -20.72
N ARG A 79 14.25 -8.60 -21.85
CA ARG A 79 15.09 -9.79 -21.87
C ARG A 79 16.52 -9.47 -21.43
N TYR A 80 17.10 -8.41 -22.00
CA TYR A 80 18.42 -7.94 -21.58
C TYR A 80 18.46 -7.64 -20.08
N TYR A 81 17.45 -6.96 -19.55
CA TYR A 81 17.31 -6.68 -18.13
C TYR A 81 17.29 -7.96 -17.27
N LYS A 82 16.49 -8.96 -17.62
CA LYS A 82 16.44 -10.25 -16.89
C LYS A 82 17.78 -10.98 -16.92
N GLU A 83 18.46 -10.98 -18.06
CA GLU A 83 19.79 -11.59 -18.21
C GLU A 83 20.82 -10.87 -17.32
N GLN A 84 20.81 -9.54 -17.26
CA GLN A 84 21.71 -8.78 -16.38
C GLN A 84 21.45 -9.04 -14.89
N LEU A 85 20.19 -9.10 -14.46
CA LEU A 85 19.86 -9.43 -13.07
C LEU A 85 20.38 -10.81 -12.65
N TYR A 86 20.26 -11.79 -13.55
CA TYR A 86 20.79 -13.13 -13.33
C TYR A 86 22.32 -13.09 -13.18
N MET A 87 23.01 -12.39 -14.09
CA MET A 87 24.46 -12.22 -14.03
C MET A 87 24.93 -11.54 -12.74
N MET A 88 24.17 -10.55 -12.26
CA MET A 88 24.43 -9.83 -11.01
C MET A 88 24.00 -10.59 -9.75
N LYS A 89 23.41 -11.79 -9.88
CA LYS A 89 22.89 -12.62 -8.78
C LYS A 89 21.85 -11.91 -7.91
N ILE A 90 21.09 -10.99 -8.49
CA ILE A 90 20.01 -10.28 -7.80
C ILE A 90 18.76 -11.17 -7.81
N LYS A 91 18.28 -11.58 -6.62
CA LYS A 91 17.07 -12.41 -6.46
C LYS A 91 15.82 -11.52 -6.37
N GLY A 92 14.72 -11.92 -7.02
CA GLY A 92 13.40 -11.26 -6.90
C GLY A 92 13.13 -10.08 -7.84
N GLY A 93 13.97 -9.87 -8.87
CA GLY A 93 13.98 -8.65 -9.68
C GLY A 93 12.97 -8.56 -10.83
N GLU A 94 11.68 -8.83 -10.62
CA GLU A 94 10.71 -8.38 -11.62
C GLU A 94 10.40 -6.89 -11.39
N ILE A 95 10.51 -6.07 -12.45
CA ILE A 95 10.15 -4.65 -12.38
C ILE A 95 8.64 -4.57 -12.15
N GLN A 96 8.25 -4.31 -10.90
CA GLN A 96 6.86 -4.08 -10.56
C GLN A 96 6.47 -2.65 -10.92
N PHE A 97 5.27 -2.48 -11.48
CA PHE A 97 4.69 -1.15 -11.64
C PHE A 97 4.52 -0.49 -10.26
N TYR A 98 4.68 0.84 -10.22
CA TYR A 98 4.08 1.62 -9.16
C TYR A 98 2.58 1.26 -9.11
N CYS A 99 2.13 0.66 -8.00
CA CYS A 99 0.72 0.48 -7.74
C CYS A 99 0.12 1.88 -7.63
N LYS A 100 -0.77 2.25 -8.56
CA LYS A 100 -1.72 3.34 -8.33
C LYS A 100 -2.56 2.96 -7.12
N THR A 101 -2.18 3.40 -5.93
CA THR A 101 -3.07 3.43 -4.78
C THR A 101 -4.14 4.46 -5.10
N ARG A 102 -5.36 3.95 -5.21
CA ARG A 102 -6.57 4.71 -5.48
C ARG A 102 -6.97 5.55 -4.27
#